data_AF-A0A0D6LTS4-F1
#
_entry.id   AF-A0A0D6LTS4-F1
#
_cell.length_a   1.000
_cell.length_b   1.000
_cell.length_c   1.000
_cell.angle_alpha   90.00
_cell.angle_beta   90.00
_cell.angle_gamma   90.00
#
_symmetry.space_group_name_H-M   'P 1'
#
loop_
_entity.id
_entity.type
_entity.pdbx_description
1 polymer ?
#
loop_
_entity_poly.entity_id
_entity_poly.type
_entity_poly.pdbx_seq_one_letter_code
_entity_poly.pdbx_strand_id
1 'polypeptide(L)'
;MAKAAVHQLTASLADKGSGLPEGSCVVAILPITLDTPMNRKWMPKADHSTWTPMPWIAEKLHEWTVDVASRPDNGSLLKIKTTGGQTAVSKV
;
A
#
# COMPACT_ATOMS: atom_id res chain seq x y z
N MET A 1 -11.98 -6.95 11.55
CA MET A 1 -13.06 -7.25 10.60
C MET A 1 -13.00 -6.37 9.34
N ALA A 2 -13.16 -5.05 9.43
CA ALA A 2 -13.20 -4.18 8.24
C ALA A 2 -12.04 -4.38 7.24
N LYS A 3 -10.78 -4.39 7.71
CA LYS A 3 -9.61 -4.55 6.83
C LYS A 3 -9.46 -5.96 6.27
N ALA A 4 -9.86 -7.00 7.00
CA ALA A 4 -9.86 -8.37 6.50
C ALA A 4 -10.83 -8.53 5.31
N ALA A 5 -11.99 -7.88 5.36
CA ALA A 5 -12.92 -7.87 4.23
C ALA A 5 -12.32 -7.18 2.99
N VAL A 6 -11.57 -6.08 3.17
CA VAL A 6 -10.85 -5.43 2.06
C VAL A 6 -9.77 -6.34 1.48
N HIS A 7 -9.03 -7.08 2.31
CA HIS A 7 -8.02 -8.03 1.82
C HIS A 7 -8.66 -9.14 0.99
N GLN A 8 -9.80 -9.68 1.45
CA GLN A 8 -10.56 -10.69 0.70
C GLN A 8 -11.11 -10.10 -0.62
N LEU A 9 -11.59 -8.85 -0.59
CA LEU A 9 -12.07 -8.16 -1.79
C LEU A 9 -10.94 -8.01 -2.81
N THR A 10 -9.73 -7.66 -2.38
CA THR A 10 -8.55 -7.57 -3.27
C THR A 10 -8.27 -8.90 -3.96
N ALA A 11 -8.34 -10.02 -3.23
CA ALA A 11 -8.20 -11.35 -3.85
C ALA A 11 -9.32 -11.63 -4.86
N SER A 12 -10.58 -11.35 -4.50
CA SER A 12 -11.73 -11.58 -5.39
C SER A 12 -11.67 -10.76 -6.67
N LEU A 13 -11.18 -9.52 -6.59
CA LEU A 13 -11.04 -8.65 -7.75
C LEU A 13 -9.92 -9.10 -8.70
N ALA A 14 -8.93 -9.83 -8.19
CA ALA A 14 -7.83 -10.36 -9.00
C ALA A 14 -8.21 -11.63 -9.79
N ASP A 15 -9.29 -12.32 -9.38
CA ASP A 15 -9.74 -13.54 -10.02
C ASP A 15 -10.34 -13.30 -11.42
N LYS A 16 -10.28 -14.34 -12.26
CA LYS A 16 -10.87 -14.31 -13.60
C LYS A 16 -12.39 -14.13 -13.50
N GLY A 17 -12.93 -13.19 -14.28
CA GLY A 17 -14.37 -12.92 -14.30
C GLY A 17 -14.85 -12.04 -13.14
N SER A 18 -13.93 -11.41 -12.39
CA SER A 18 -14.26 -10.46 -11.32
C SER A 18 -15.01 -9.20 -11.78
N GLY A 19 -14.99 -8.93 -13.09
CA GLY A 19 -15.58 -7.74 -13.70
C GLY A 19 -14.59 -6.59 -13.90
N LEU A 20 -13.34 -6.73 -13.46
CA LEU A 20 -12.29 -5.77 -13.82
C LEU A 20 -11.88 -5.89 -15.29
N PRO A 21 -11.52 -4.78 -15.97
CA PRO A 21 -11.05 -4.82 -17.35
C PRO A 21 -9.80 -5.69 -17.54
N GLU A 22 -9.63 -6.24 -18.74
CA GLU A 22 -8.44 -7.00 -19.10
C GLU A 22 -7.17 -6.14 -18.98
N GLY A 23 -6.08 -6.73 -18.46
CA GLY A 23 -4.81 -6.04 -18.24
C GLY A 23 -4.79 -5.08 -17.03
N SER A 24 -5.88 -4.98 -16.28
CA SER A 24 -5.90 -4.26 -15.00
C SER A 24 -5.18 -5.04 -13.90
N CYS A 25 -4.72 -4.33 -12.86
CA CYS A 25 -4.08 -4.91 -11.69
C CYS A 25 -4.72 -4.30 -10.45
N VAL A 26 -5.14 -5.15 -9.51
CA VAL A 26 -5.62 -4.76 -8.19
C VAL A 26 -4.57 -5.12 -7.15
N VAL A 27 -4.24 -4.18 -6.27
CA VAL A 27 -3.35 -4.40 -5.12
C VAL A 27 -3.93 -3.67 -3.91
N ALA A 28 -3.66 -4.18 -2.72
CA ALA A 28 -3.90 -3.46 -1.48
C ALA A 28 -2.56 -3.03 -0.87
N ILE A 29 -2.45 -1.76 -0.50
CA ILE A 29 -1.34 -1.27 0.33
C ILE A 29 -1.74 -1.31 1.81
N LEU A 30 -0.85 -1.86 2.64
CA LEU A 30 -1.06 -2.08 4.07
C LEU A 30 0.04 -1.31 4.85
N PRO A 31 -0.03 0.03 4.89
CA PRO A 31 0.91 0.82 5.68
C PRO A 31 0.70 0.61 7.17
N ILE A 32 1.80 0.59 7.93
CA ILE A 32 1.75 0.56 9.40
C ILE A 32 1.33 1.91 9.96
N THR A 33 2.06 2.99 9.62
CA THR A 33 1.72 4.36 10.05
C THR A 33 2.20 5.33 8.99
N LEU A 34 1.29 6.16 8.48
CA LEU A 34 1.62 7.21 7.52
C LEU A 34 2.03 8.48 8.25
N ASP A 35 3.03 9.18 7.72
CA ASP A 35 3.43 10.48 8.22
C ASP A 35 2.45 11.56 7.72
N THR A 36 1.46 11.89 8.55
CA THR A 36 0.42 12.87 8.23
C THR A 36 0.43 14.02 9.25
N PRO A 37 -0.03 15.23 8.87
CA PRO A 37 -0.13 16.35 9.82
C PRO A 37 -0.97 16.02 11.06
N MET A 38 -2.04 15.24 10.87
CA MET A 38 -2.92 14.83 11.96
C MET A 38 -2.22 13.85 12.91
N ASN A 39 -1.48 12.86 12.37
CA ASN A 39 -0.67 11.96 13.19
C ASN A 39 0.40 12.72 13.97
N ARG A 40 1.12 13.66 13.34
CA ARG A 40 2.12 14.50 14.04
C ARG A 40 1.50 15.34 15.15
N LYS A 41 0.31 15.92 14.92
CA LYS A 41 -0.41 16.73 15.91
C LYS A 41 -0.79 15.92 17.15
N TRP A 42 -1.32 14.71 16.97
CA TRP A 42 -1.86 13.90 18.07
C TRP A 42 -0.84 12.93 18.68
N MET A 43 0.25 12.63 17.98
CA MET A 43 1.36 11.79 18.45
C MET A 43 2.70 12.53 18.32
N PRO A 44 2.86 13.70 18.98
CA PRO A 44 4.05 14.55 18.80
C PRO A 44 5.34 13.93 19.34
N LYS A 45 5.24 12.98 20.27
CA LYS A 45 6.38 12.29 20.91
C LYS A 45 6.68 10.90 20.33
N ALA A 46 5.95 10.47 19.30
CA ALA A 46 6.21 9.19 18.65
C ALA A 46 7.53 9.22 17.87
N ASP A 47 8.11 8.04 17.63
CA ASP A 47 9.28 7.92 16.75
C ASP A 47 8.86 8.03 15.28
N HIS A 48 8.99 9.24 14.72
CA HIS A 48 8.62 9.52 13.33
C HIS A 48 9.54 8.81 12.32
N SER A 49 10.70 8.27 12.74
CA SER A 49 11.56 7.46 11.86
C SER A 49 10.90 6.13 11.48
N THR A 50 9.79 5.76 12.11
CA THR A 50 8.98 4.57 11.80
C THR A 50 7.76 4.88 10.92
N TRP A 51 7.54 6.14 10.56
CA TRP A 51 6.37 6.57 9.80
C TRP A 51 6.68 6.69 8.32
N THR A 52 5.81 6.15 7.49
CA THR A 52 5.98 6.16 6.04
C THR A 52 5.70 7.55 5.46
N PRO A 53 6.66 8.17 4.75
CA PRO A 53 6.44 9.47 4.12
C PRO A 53 5.36 9.39 3.03
N MET A 54 4.48 10.39 2.97
CA MET A 54 3.46 10.48 1.92
C MET A 54 4.03 10.56 0.49
N PRO A 55 5.15 11.27 0.22
CA PRO A 55 5.77 11.27 -1.11
C PRO A 55 6.16 9.88 -1.59
N TRP A 56 6.67 9.03 -0.70
CA TRP A 56 7.06 7.66 -1.03
C TRP A 56 5.86 6.83 -1.53
N ILE A 57 4.68 7.01 -0.93
CA ILE A 57 3.44 6.36 -1.39
C ILE A 57 3.06 6.86 -2.79
N ALA A 58 3.10 8.19 -2.99
CA ALA A 58 2.76 8.80 -4.27
C ALA A 58 3.70 8.34 -5.39
N GLU A 59 5.00 8.26 -5.12
CA GLU A 59 6.01 7.75 -6.06
C GLU A 59 5.72 6.32 -6.49
N LYS A 60 5.38 5.42 -5.55
CA LYS A 60 5.04 4.03 -5.89
C LYS A 60 3.77 3.90 -6.71
N LEU A 61 2.73 4.65 -6.36
CA LEU A 61 1.49 4.67 -7.14
C LEU A 61 1.72 5.23 -8.55
N HIS A 62 2.55 6.27 -8.68
CA HIS A 62 2.93 6.82 -9.97
C HIS A 62 3.70 5.80 -10.81
N GLU A 63 4.75 5.17 -10.23
CA GLU A 63 5.54 4.11 -10.86
C GLU A 63 4.65 3.00 -11.41
N TRP A 64 3.74 2.44 -10.61
CA TRP A 64 2.82 1.37 -11.03
C TRP A 64 1.80 1.81 -12.08
N THR A 65 1.53 3.11 -12.18
CA THR A 65 0.63 3.66 -13.19
C THR A 65 1.33 3.76 -14.55
N VAL A 66 2.56 4.27 -14.57
CA VAL A 66 3.29 4.58 -15.80
C VAL A 66 4.14 3.42 -16.33
N ASP A 67 4.57 2.50 -15.46
CA ASP A 67 5.35 1.32 -15.81
C ASP A 67 4.62 0.05 -15.36
N VAL A 68 4.03 -0.66 -16.33
CA VAL A 68 3.30 -1.92 -16.09
C VAL A 68 4.22 -3.01 -15.54
N ALA A 69 5.50 -3.03 -15.93
CA ALA A 69 6.46 -4.05 -15.49
C ALA A 69 6.89 -3.86 -14.02
N SER A 70 6.74 -2.64 -13.49
CA SER A 70 7.00 -2.33 -12.08
C SER A 70 5.87 -2.76 -11.13
N ARG A 71 4.71 -3.15 -11.68
CA ARG A 71 3.54 -3.50 -10.86
C ARG A 71 3.81 -4.79 -10.07
N PRO A 72 3.35 -4.84 -8.81
CA PRO A 72 3.29 -6.10 -8.07
C PRO A 72 2.31 -7.09 -8.70
N ASP A 73 2.39 -8.36 -8.30
CA ASP A 73 1.45 -9.38 -8.78
C ASP A 73 0.00 -8.96 -8.50
N ASN A 74 -0.89 -9.24 -9.45
CA ASN A 74 -2.31 -8.98 -9.30
C ASN A 74 -2.88 -9.69 -8.06
N GLY A 75 -3.67 -8.96 -7.26
CA GLY A 75 -4.23 -9.44 -5.99
C GLY A 75 -3.29 -9.31 -4.78
N SER A 76 -2.10 -8.73 -4.94
CA SER A 76 -1.12 -8.66 -3.85
C SER A 76 -1.58 -7.79 -2.68
N LEU A 77 -1.27 -8.27 -1.47
CA LEU A 77 -1.32 -7.52 -0.23
C LEU A 77 0.09 -7.04 0.11
N LEU A 78 0.32 -5.73 0.03
CA LEU A 78 1.63 -5.10 0.13
C LEU A 78 1.80 -4.44 1.50
N LYS A 79 2.51 -5.09 2.42
CA LYS A 79 2.86 -4.50 3.71
C LYS A 79 3.94 -3.46 3.51
N ILE A 80 3.67 -2.23 3.98
CA ILE A 80 4.59 -1.11 3.90
C ILE A 80 5.05 -0.77 5.32
N LYS A 81 6.35 -0.89 5.56
CA LYS A 81 6.96 -0.63 6.86
C LYS A 81 8.14 0.30 6.70
N THR A 82 8.19 1.32 7.57
CA THR A 82 9.35 2.21 7.70
C THR A 82 10.11 1.88 8.97
N THR A 83 11.43 1.83 8.90
CA THR A 83 12.32 1.57 10.05
C THR A 83 13.59 2.39 9.87
N GLY A 84 13.90 3.27 10.83
CA GLY A 84 15.06 4.15 10.74
C GLY A 84 15.02 5.07 9.50
N GLY A 85 13.83 5.51 9.09
CA GLY A 85 13.61 6.36 7.90
C GLY A 85 13.60 5.62 6.57
N GLN A 86 13.89 4.31 6.55
CA GLN A 86 13.88 3.51 5.33
C GLN A 86 12.57 2.75 5.19
N THR A 87 11.89 2.91 4.05
CA THR A 87 10.60 2.26 3.77
C THR A 87 10.79 1.07 2.86
N ALA A 88 10.24 -0.08 3.24
CA ALA A 88 10.27 -1.32 2.47
C ALA A 88 8.87 -1.88 2.24
N VAL A 89 8.72 -2.62 1.13
CA VAL A 89 7.52 -3.39 0.80
C VAL A 89 7.79 -4.87 0.98
N SER A 90 6.86 -5.59 1.60
CA SER A 90 6.86 -7.06 1.63
C SER A 90 5.46 -7.60 1.30
N LYS A 91 5.38 -8.71 0.57
CA LYS A 91 4.11 -9.42 0.35
C LYS A 91 3.67 -10.08 1.66
N VAL A 92 2.35 -10.15 1.88
CA VAL A 92 1.71 -10.85 3.02
C VAL A 92 1.17 -12.19 2.53
#